data_AF-A0A2W6DPC1-F1
#
_entry.id   AF-A0A2W6DPC1-F1
#
_cell.length_a   1.000
_cell.length_b   1.000
_cell.length_c   1.000
_cell.angle_alpha   90.00
_cell.angle_beta   90.00
_cell.angle_gamma   90.00
#
_symmetry.space_group_name_H-M   'P 1'
#
loop_
_entity.id
_entity.type
_entity.pdbx_description
1 polymer ?
#
loop_
_entity_poly.entity_id
_entity_poly.type
_entity_poly.pdbx_seq_one_letter_code
_entity_poly.pdbx_strand_id
1 'polypeptide(L)'
;MHPSALPKPPRGDDGVLRWTAYPDWRLRDETGTRDLIDGPTHGLLFDVEHSEFWWAAWGPAPDDIATRAEQASSRLATVPQLLPLWGNLYVGPTDDSPVFSIVQAELYVLAVTIADPRPAGDQGAVPLDDWPIGTVAFRSELHAYSQLGAQGRFAHLGTGGL
;
A
#
# COMPACT_ATOMS: atom_id res chain seq x y z
N MET A 1 -11.35 -4.34 4.84
CA MET A 1 -11.79 -5.57 4.12
C MET A 1 -11.29 -5.50 2.70
N HIS A 2 -10.46 -6.46 2.27
CA HIS A 2 -9.88 -6.50 0.93
C HIS A 2 -10.89 -7.02 -0.11
N PRO A 3 -10.98 -6.40 -1.30
CA PRO A 3 -11.89 -6.84 -2.35
C PRO A 3 -11.38 -8.10 -3.06
N SER A 4 -12.29 -9.02 -3.39
CA SER A 4 -11.96 -10.30 -4.06
C SER A 4 -11.99 -10.20 -5.60
N ALA A 5 -12.45 -9.07 -6.16
CA ALA A 5 -12.51 -8.82 -7.60
C ALA A 5 -12.57 -7.31 -7.91
N LEU A 6 -12.20 -6.92 -9.14
CA LEU A 6 -12.31 -5.54 -9.63
C LEU A 6 -13.80 -5.18 -9.90
N PRO A 7 -14.35 -4.11 -9.33
CA PRO A 7 -15.74 -3.73 -9.58
C PRO A 7 -15.91 -3.07 -10.96
N LYS A 8 -17.11 -3.20 -11.55
CA LYS A 8 -17.48 -2.43 -12.75
C LYS A 8 -18.02 -1.06 -12.31
N PRO A 9 -17.37 0.06 -12.68
CA PRO A 9 -17.83 1.37 -12.25
C PRO A 9 -19.14 1.77 -12.95
N PRO A 10 -20.18 2.22 -12.23
CA PRO A 10 -21.31 2.90 -12.85
C PRO A 10 -20.86 4.26 -13.39
N ARG A 11 -21.18 4.54 -14.65
CA ARG A 11 -21.00 5.86 -15.26
C ARG A 11 -22.27 6.67 -15.01
N GLY A 12 -22.15 7.92 -14.59
CA GLY A 12 -23.28 8.85 -14.65
C GLY A 12 -23.73 9.07 -16.09
N ASP A 13 -24.92 9.64 -16.29
CA ASP A 13 -25.47 9.91 -17.62
C ASP A 13 -24.61 10.89 -18.44
N ASP A 14 -23.75 11.66 -17.75
CA ASP A 14 -22.71 12.55 -18.29
C ASP A 14 -21.39 11.83 -18.60
N GLY A 15 -21.33 10.52 -18.40
CA GLY A 15 -20.13 9.70 -18.55
C GLY A 15 -19.09 9.89 -17.44
N VAL A 16 -19.42 10.63 -16.37
CA VAL A 16 -18.52 10.92 -15.24
C VAL A 16 -18.57 9.77 -14.24
N LEU A 17 -17.38 9.35 -13.77
CA LEU A 17 -17.26 8.42 -12.66
C LEU A 17 -17.56 9.18 -11.37
N ARG A 18 -18.54 8.71 -10.60
CA ARG A 18 -19.01 9.39 -9.37
C ARG A 18 -18.74 8.59 -8.10
N TRP A 19 -17.80 7.65 -8.14
CA TRP A 19 -17.34 6.94 -6.94
C TRP A 19 -16.09 7.63 -6.39
N THR A 20 -16.06 7.86 -5.07
CA THR A 20 -14.91 8.42 -4.33
C THR A 20 -13.69 7.50 -4.29
N ALA A 21 -13.84 6.25 -4.74
CA ALA A 21 -12.75 5.28 -4.75
C ALA A 21 -12.12 5.07 -6.13
N TYR A 22 -12.40 5.90 -7.13
CA TYR A 22 -11.64 5.90 -8.40
C TYR A 22 -10.87 7.21 -8.54
N PRO A 23 -9.59 7.18 -8.95
CA PRO A 23 -8.88 8.41 -9.27
C PRO A 23 -9.51 9.07 -10.49
N ASP A 24 -9.82 10.36 -10.38
CA ASP A 24 -10.24 11.16 -11.54
C ASP A 24 -9.00 11.74 -12.22
N TRP A 25 -8.41 10.97 -13.13
CA TRP A 25 -7.25 11.41 -13.91
C TRP A 25 -7.53 12.61 -14.82
N ARG A 26 -8.79 13.03 -14.98
CA ARG A 26 -9.13 14.29 -15.65
C ARG A 26 -9.13 15.48 -14.70
N LEU A 27 -8.80 15.25 -13.44
CA LEU A 27 -8.60 16.25 -12.39
C LEU A 27 -9.80 17.18 -12.18
N ARG A 28 -11.03 16.64 -12.31
CA ARG A 28 -12.25 17.39 -11.96
C ARG A 28 -12.51 17.33 -10.46
N ASP A 29 -12.03 16.26 -9.82
CA ASP A 29 -11.84 16.13 -8.38
C ASP A 29 -10.36 15.91 -8.06
N GLU A 30 -9.62 17.02 -8.02
CA GLU A 30 -8.18 17.02 -7.76
C GLU A 30 -7.86 16.58 -6.32
N THR A 31 -8.67 17.01 -5.35
CA THR A 31 -8.52 16.64 -3.94
C THR A 31 -8.74 15.15 -3.75
N GLY A 32 -9.85 14.58 -4.23
CA GLY A 32 -10.12 13.16 -4.10
C GLY A 32 -9.09 12.28 -4.83
N THR A 33 -8.56 12.78 -5.96
CA THR A 33 -7.47 12.07 -6.67
C THR A 33 -6.17 12.08 -5.86
N ARG A 34 -5.81 13.21 -5.24
CA ARG A 34 -4.65 13.27 -4.32
C ARG A 34 -4.82 12.38 -3.11
N ASP A 35 -6.00 12.37 -2.49
CA ASP A 35 -6.27 11.53 -1.31
C ASP A 35 -6.06 10.04 -1.63
N LEU A 36 -6.45 9.59 -2.82
CA LEU A 36 -6.20 8.22 -3.27
C LEU A 36 -4.70 7.95 -3.49
N ILE A 37 -3.99 8.89 -4.11
CA ILE A 37 -2.54 8.79 -4.36
C ILE A 37 -1.76 8.72 -3.02
N ASP A 38 -2.14 9.54 -2.04
CA ASP A 38 -1.46 9.65 -0.75
C ASP A 38 -1.91 8.58 0.26
N GLY A 39 -3.00 7.86 -0.03
CA GLY A 39 -3.58 6.82 0.84
C GLY A 39 -2.58 5.84 1.44
N PRO A 40 -1.66 5.22 0.68
CA PRO A 40 -0.65 4.30 1.21
C PRO A 40 0.35 4.93 2.17
N THR A 41 0.54 6.24 2.10
CA THR A 41 1.41 7.01 3.00
C THR A 41 0.63 7.44 4.23
N HIS A 42 -0.57 8.01 4.05
CA HIS A 42 -1.45 8.40 5.16
C HIS A 42 -1.78 7.22 6.07
N GLY A 43 -2.06 6.04 5.51
CA GLY A 43 -2.33 4.85 6.30
C GLY A 43 -1.14 4.40 7.14
N LEU A 44 0.08 4.44 6.59
CA LEU A 44 1.29 4.10 7.36
C LEU A 44 1.58 5.11 8.46
N LEU A 45 1.41 6.41 8.18
CA LEU A 45 1.57 7.46 9.20
C LEU A 45 0.56 7.30 10.33
N PHE A 46 -0.67 6.90 10.02
CA PHE A 46 -1.67 6.56 11.03
C PHE A 46 -1.17 5.46 11.98
N ASP A 47 -0.57 4.38 11.48
CA ASP A 47 -0.04 3.31 12.33
C ASP A 47 1.22 3.73 13.11
N VAL A 48 2.03 4.63 12.55
CA VAL A 48 3.16 5.24 13.28
C VAL A 48 2.67 6.01 14.50
N GLU A 49 1.56 6.74 14.36
CA GLU A 49 0.98 7.57 15.40
C GLU A 49 0.16 6.77 16.42
N HIS A 50 -0.49 5.68 16.00
CA HIS A 50 -1.53 5.02 16.80
C HIS A 50 -1.29 3.55 17.13
N SER A 51 -0.40 2.85 16.42
CA SER A 51 -0.23 1.38 16.52
C SER A 51 1.21 0.93 16.81
N GLU A 52 2.09 1.87 17.20
CA GLU A 52 3.52 1.61 17.46
C GLU A 52 4.28 1.06 16.25
N PHE A 53 3.74 1.23 15.04
CA PHE A 53 4.44 0.84 13.83
C PHE A 53 5.69 1.70 13.65
N TRP A 54 6.82 1.03 13.43
CA TRP A 54 8.06 1.69 13.06
C TRP A 54 8.91 0.76 12.22
N TRP A 55 9.34 1.23 11.06
CA TRP A 55 10.20 0.43 10.19
C TRP A 55 11.64 0.45 10.70
N ALA A 56 12.23 -0.73 10.95
CA ALA A 56 13.54 -0.84 11.58
C ALA A 56 14.66 -0.20 10.76
N ALA A 57 14.54 -0.19 9.43
CA ALA A 57 15.52 0.47 8.56
C ALA A 57 15.52 2.01 8.68
N TRP A 58 14.52 2.60 9.35
CA TRP A 58 14.51 4.03 9.67
C TRP A 58 15.39 4.38 10.89
N GLY A 59 15.88 3.36 11.61
CA GLY A 59 16.67 3.50 12.84
C GLY A 59 15.83 3.35 14.10
N PRO A 60 16.32 3.77 15.28
CA PRO A 60 15.53 3.78 16.50
C PRO A 60 14.33 4.71 16.39
N ALA A 61 13.16 4.26 16.85
CA ALA A 61 11.97 5.10 16.91
C ALA A 61 12.16 6.22 17.93
N PRO A 62 11.88 7.49 17.58
CA PRO A 62 11.77 8.56 18.57
C PRO A 62 10.65 8.26 19.59
N ASP A 63 10.86 8.68 20.84
CA ASP A 63 9.84 8.59 21.90
C ASP A 63 8.70 9.58 21.69
N ASP A 64 9.00 10.74 21.09
CA ASP A 64 8.02 11.79 20.78
C ASP A 64 7.26 11.47 19.48
N ILE A 65 5.93 11.47 19.56
CA ILE A 65 5.05 11.12 18.44
C ILE A 65 5.19 12.13 17.29
N ALA A 66 5.30 13.42 17.58
CA ALA A 66 5.42 14.44 16.53
C ALA A 66 6.72 14.27 15.73
N THR A 67 7.84 14.05 16.42
CA THR A 67 9.13 13.74 15.82
C THR A 67 9.09 12.43 15.03
N ARG A 68 8.40 11.41 15.56
CA ARG A 68 8.23 10.11 14.89
C ARG A 68 7.45 10.27 13.58
N ALA A 69 6.32 10.97 13.60
CA ALA A 69 5.50 11.24 12.42
C ALA A 69 6.24 12.06 11.36
N GLU A 70 6.97 13.10 11.77
CA GLU A 70 7.79 13.91 10.87
C GLU A 70 8.88 13.08 10.18
N GLN A 71 9.61 12.27 10.95
CA GLN A 71 10.63 11.39 10.39
C GLN A 71 10.04 10.34 9.46
N ALA A 72 8.96 9.67 9.87
CA ALA A 72 8.28 8.69 9.03
C ALA A 72 7.80 9.32 7.72
N SER A 73 7.20 10.52 7.77
CA SER A 73 6.75 11.26 6.59
C SER A 73 7.91 11.56 5.64
N SER A 74 9.04 12.06 6.17
CA SER A 74 10.26 12.32 5.40
C SER A 74 10.82 11.05 4.74
N ARG A 75 10.81 9.92 5.45
CA ARG A 75 11.25 8.62 4.89
C ARG A 75 10.30 8.10 3.82
N LEU A 76 8.99 8.17 4.06
CA LEU A 76 7.97 7.72 3.11
C LEU A 76 7.96 8.57 1.83
N ALA A 77 8.32 9.84 1.91
CA ALA A 77 8.50 10.70 0.73
C ALA A 77 9.61 10.21 -0.23
N THR A 78 10.52 9.35 0.23
CA THR A 78 11.56 8.73 -0.62
C THR A 78 11.15 7.41 -1.24
N VAL A 79 10.05 6.82 -0.76
CA VAL A 79 9.52 5.56 -1.28
C VAL A 79 8.85 5.83 -2.64
N PRO A 80 9.05 4.99 -3.66
CA PRO A 80 8.36 5.14 -4.94
C PRO A 80 6.85 5.25 -4.75
N GLN A 81 6.26 6.28 -5.35
CA GLN A 81 4.81 6.50 -5.30
C GLN A 81 4.08 5.39 -6.08
N LEU A 82 2.96 4.93 -5.53
CA LEU A 82 2.11 3.96 -6.18
C LEU A 82 0.95 4.67 -6.90
N LEU A 83 0.50 4.08 -7.99
CA LEU A 83 -0.66 4.57 -8.73
C LEU A 83 -1.93 3.88 -8.20
N PRO A 84 -2.93 4.65 -7.75
CA PRO A 84 -4.21 4.07 -7.37
C PRO A 84 -4.93 3.51 -8.59
N LEU A 85 -5.46 2.30 -8.47
CA LEU A 85 -6.35 1.69 -9.45
C LEU A 85 -7.81 1.88 -9.04
N TRP A 86 -8.12 1.48 -7.81
CA TRP A 86 -9.46 1.58 -7.23
C TRP A 86 -9.43 1.34 -5.72
N GLY A 87 -10.00 2.24 -4.93
CA GLY A 87 -10.05 2.19 -3.48
C GLY A 87 -8.66 2.01 -2.91
N ASN A 88 -8.46 0.86 -2.28
CA ASN A 88 -7.21 0.48 -1.65
C ASN A 88 -6.28 -0.32 -2.58
N LEU A 89 -6.54 -0.33 -3.89
CA LEU A 89 -5.73 -1.05 -4.87
C LEU A 89 -4.71 -0.13 -5.54
N TYR A 90 -3.47 -0.60 -5.59
CA TYR A 90 -2.32 0.18 -6.02
C TYR A 90 -1.38 -0.64 -6.90
N VAL A 91 -0.69 0.02 -7.82
CA VAL A 91 0.35 -0.60 -8.65
C VAL A 91 1.60 0.28 -8.67
N GLY A 92 2.77 -0.35 -8.79
CA GLY A 92 4.03 0.34 -9.01
C GLY A 92 4.13 0.97 -10.41
N PRO A 93 5.25 1.66 -10.70
CA PRO A 93 5.44 2.41 -11.95
C PRO A 93 5.71 1.53 -13.18
N THR A 94 5.87 0.22 -13.00
CA THR A 94 6.21 -0.74 -14.05
C THR A 94 5.09 -1.75 -14.25
N ASP A 95 4.97 -2.31 -15.45
CA ASP A 95 3.94 -3.30 -15.81
C ASP A 95 4.17 -4.68 -15.17
N ASP A 96 5.41 -4.99 -14.77
CA ASP A 96 5.76 -6.14 -13.94
C ASP A 96 5.46 -5.94 -12.45
N SER A 97 5.00 -4.75 -12.02
CA SER A 97 4.66 -4.50 -10.63
C SER A 97 3.41 -5.28 -10.21
N PRO A 98 3.40 -5.86 -8.99
CA PRO A 98 2.21 -6.45 -8.41
C PRO A 98 1.10 -5.41 -8.24
N VAL A 99 -0.14 -5.91 -8.23
CA VAL A 99 -1.28 -5.14 -7.75
C VAL A 99 -1.40 -5.38 -6.26
N PHE A 100 -1.15 -4.34 -5.48
CA PHE A 100 -1.27 -4.35 -4.03
C PHE A 100 -2.68 -3.96 -3.60
N SER A 101 -3.17 -4.54 -2.52
CA SER A 101 -4.24 -3.97 -1.72
C SER A 101 -3.67 -3.50 -0.39
N ILE A 102 -3.71 -2.19 -0.14
CA ILE A 102 -3.04 -1.55 0.99
C ILE A 102 -4.06 -0.88 1.89
N VAL A 103 -4.06 -1.24 3.17
CA VAL A 103 -4.81 -0.57 4.23
C VAL A 103 -3.85 -0.38 5.39
N GLN A 104 -3.44 0.87 5.62
CA GLN A 104 -2.43 1.17 6.65
C GLN A 104 -1.14 0.34 6.44
N ALA A 105 -0.58 -0.29 7.47
CA ALA A 105 0.54 -1.23 7.34
C ALA A 105 0.14 -2.63 6.82
N GLU A 106 -1.16 -2.92 6.71
CA GLU A 106 -1.64 -4.15 6.08
C GLU A 106 -1.55 -4.06 4.55
N LEU A 107 -0.92 -5.07 3.95
CA LEU A 107 -0.69 -5.11 2.52
C LEU A 107 -0.87 -6.53 2.00
N TYR A 108 -1.68 -6.68 0.95
CA TYR A 108 -1.98 -7.94 0.28
C TYR A 108 -1.59 -7.85 -1.21
N VAL A 109 -1.18 -8.95 -1.83
CA VAL A 109 -0.92 -9.00 -3.28
C VAL A 109 -2.15 -9.57 -3.96
N LEU A 110 -2.92 -8.74 -4.65
CA LEU A 110 -4.11 -9.18 -5.37
C LEU A 110 -3.76 -9.85 -6.70
N ALA A 111 -2.68 -9.41 -7.36
CA ALA A 111 -2.16 -10.00 -8.59
C ALA A 111 -0.65 -9.79 -8.69
N VAL A 112 0.07 -10.73 -9.30
CA VAL A 112 1.54 -10.67 -9.43
C VAL A 112 2.02 -9.67 -10.48
N THR A 113 1.18 -9.31 -11.46
CA THR A 113 1.43 -8.26 -12.45
C THR A 113 0.10 -7.70 -12.95
N ILE A 114 0.08 -6.43 -13.36
CA ILE A 114 -1.08 -5.83 -14.05
C ILE A 114 -1.26 -6.35 -15.49
N ALA A 115 -0.21 -6.90 -16.11
CA ALA A 115 -0.25 -7.40 -17.49
C ALA A 115 -0.99 -8.75 -17.62
N ASP A 116 -0.94 -9.57 -16.57
CA ASP A 116 -1.73 -10.80 -16.43
C ASP A 116 -2.34 -10.81 -15.02
N PRO A 117 -3.46 -10.09 -14.80
CA PRO A 117 -4.08 -9.93 -13.49
C PRO A 117 -4.84 -11.21 -13.13
N ARG A 118 -4.11 -12.31 -12.99
CA ARG A 118 -4.61 -13.48 -12.28
C ARG A 118 -4.71 -13.10 -10.82
N PRO A 119 -5.82 -13.43 -10.13
CA PRO A 119 -5.83 -13.34 -8.69
C PRO A 119 -4.61 -14.11 -8.19
N ALA A 120 -3.84 -13.54 -7.26
CA ALA A 120 -2.66 -14.18 -6.67
C ALA A 120 -3.00 -15.55 -6.04
N GLY A 121 -4.29 -15.83 -5.86
CA GLY A 121 -4.81 -17.04 -5.25
C GLY A 121 -5.04 -16.80 -3.77
N ASP A 122 -4.62 -17.76 -2.95
CA ASP A 122 -4.41 -17.54 -1.52
C ASP A 122 -3.16 -16.67 -1.33
N GLN A 123 -3.14 -15.81 -0.31
CA GLN A 123 -1.93 -15.07 0.10
C GLN A 123 -0.75 -16.01 0.38
N GLY A 124 -1.02 -17.24 0.82
CA GLY A 124 0.01 -18.28 0.99
C GLY A 124 0.64 -18.77 -0.32
N ALA A 125 0.05 -18.47 -1.48
CA ALA A 125 0.61 -18.81 -2.79
C ALA A 125 1.57 -17.73 -3.33
N VAL A 126 1.61 -16.56 -2.71
CA VAL A 126 2.58 -15.50 -3.02
C VAL A 126 3.93 -15.93 -2.43
N PRO A 127 4.99 -16.10 -3.25
CA PRO A 127 6.29 -16.52 -2.74
C PRO A 127 6.82 -15.53 -1.71
N LEU A 128 6.83 -15.93 -0.44
CA LEU A 128 7.45 -15.14 0.62
C LEU A 128 8.99 -15.26 0.59
N ASP A 129 9.51 -16.33 -0.02
CA ASP A 129 10.93 -16.70 -0.11
C ASP A 129 11.70 -16.04 -1.27
N ASP A 130 11.01 -15.63 -2.35
CA ASP A 130 11.61 -15.02 -3.53
C ASP A 130 11.42 -13.50 -3.50
N TRP A 131 12.35 -12.85 -2.79
CA TRP A 131 12.27 -11.43 -2.42
C TRP A 131 13.31 -10.56 -3.16
N PRO A 132 12.97 -9.36 -3.68
CA PRO A 132 11.68 -8.65 -3.65
C PRO A 132 10.68 -9.11 -4.72
N ILE A 133 9.38 -9.05 -4.40
CA ILE A 133 8.32 -9.17 -5.41
C ILE A 133 8.24 -7.85 -6.19
N GLY A 134 8.83 -7.82 -7.38
CA GLY A 134 8.89 -6.63 -8.24
C GLY A 134 9.95 -5.59 -7.80
N THR A 135 9.81 -4.36 -8.31
CA THR A 135 10.85 -3.31 -8.19
C THR A 135 10.68 -2.36 -6.99
N VAL A 136 9.60 -2.49 -6.20
CA VAL A 136 9.28 -1.57 -5.10
C VAL A 136 9.71 -2.14 -3.75
N ALA A 137 11.03 -2.22 -3.50
CA ALA A 137 11.63 -2.92 -2.36
C ALA A 137 10.91 -2.70 -1.02
N PHE A 138 10.65 -1.44 -0.63
CA PHE A 138 9.96 -1.12 0.63
C PHE A 138 8.52 -1.69 0.72
N ARG A 139 7.69 -1.49 -0.31
CA ARG A 139 6.27 -1.92 -0.30
C ARG A 139 6.17 -3.43 -0.30
N SER A 140 7.06 -4.00 -1.07
CA SER A 140 7.21 -5.42 -1.11
C SER A 140 7.61 -5.86 0.36
N GLU A 141 8.62 -5.30 1.01
CA GLU A 141 9.08 -5.80 2.34
C GLU A 141 7.99 -5.66 3.40
N LEU A 142 7.20 -4.59 3.31
CA LEU A 142 6.02 -4.36 4.11
C LEU A 142 4.95 -5.45 3.91
N HIS A 143 4.78 -6.01 2.70
CA HIS A 143 3.95 -7.20 2.48
C HIS A 143 4.44 -8.39 3.33
N ALA A 144 5.74 -8.66 3.28
CA ALA A 144 6.30 -9.80 4.00
C ALA A 144 6.13 -9.64 5.52
N TYR A 145 6.32 -8.42 6.03
CA TYR A 145 6.01 -8.05 7.41
C TYR A 145 4.52 -8.20 7.73
N SER A 146 3.62 -7.72 6.87
CA SER A 146 2.17 -7.74 7.13
C SER A 146 1.60 -9.16 7.24
N GLN A 147 2.12 -10.11 6.45
CA GLN A 147 1.61 -11.49 6.43
C GLN A 147 2.16 -12.36 7.57
N LEU A 148 3.37 -12.07 8.05
CA LEU A 148 4.06 -12.89 9.06
C LEU A 148 4.11 -12.19 10.44
N GLY A 149 3.77 -10.90 10.48
CA GLY A 149 3.80 -10.06 11.65
C GLY A 149 5.19 -9.91 12.26
N ALA A 150 5.21 -9.58 13.55
CA ALA A 150 6.42 -9.59 14.38
C ALA A 150 6.96 -11.01 14.68
N GLN A 151 6.55 -12.03 13.94
CA GLN A 151 7.05 -13.41 14.07
C GLN A 151 7.69 -13.90 12.76
N GLY A 152 8.63 -14.84 12.89
CA GLY A 152 9.35 -15.38 11.74
C GLY A 152 10.47 -14.45 11.23
N ARG A 153 10.99 -14.74 10.04
CA ARG A 153 12.23 -14.12 9.56
C ARG A 153 12.13 -12.63 9.24
N PHE A 154 10.93 -12.09 9.05
CA PHE A 154 10.68 -10.68 8.69
C PHE A 154 10.22 -9.82 9.88
N ALA A 155 10.10 -10.41 11.06
CA ALA A 155 9.78 -9.71 12.31
C ALA A 155 10.71 -8.53 12.59
N HIS A 156 11.97 -8.64 12.16
CA HIS A 156 12.99 -7.60 12.37
C HIS A 156 12.80 -6.36 11.48
N LEU A 157 11.88 -6.39 10.52
CA LEU A 157 11.66 -5.28 9.59
C LEU A 157 10.86 -4.14 10.21
N GLY A 158 10.04 -4.41 11.23
CA GLY A 158 9.24 -3.38 11.88
C GLY A 158 8.76 -3.75 13.28
N THR A 159 8.00 -2.85 13.89
CA THR A 159 7.41 -3.02 15.23
C THR A 159 5.89 -2.84 15.21
N GLY A 160 5.23 -3.15 16.34
CA GLY A 160 3.83 -2.81 16.56
C GLY A 160 2.82 -3.78 15.97
N GLY A 161 1.54 -3.47 16.16
CA GLY A 161 0.41 -4.23 15.63
C GLY A 161 -0.04 -3.69 14.27
N LEU A 162 -0.61 -4.59 13.45
CA LEU A 162 -1.38 -4.28 12.25
C LEU A 162 -2.84 -4.04 12.62
#